data_AF-A0A950NCW4-F1
#
_entry.id   AF-A0A950NCW4-F1
#
_cell.length_a   1.000
_cell.length_b   1.000
_cell.length_c   1.000
_cell.angle_alpha   90.00
_cell.angle_beta   90.00
_cell.angle_gamma   90.00
#
_symmetry.space_group_name_H-M   'P 1'
#
loop_
_entity.id
_entity.type
_entity.pdbx_description
1 polymer ?
#
loop_
_entity_poly.entity_id
_entity_poly.type
_entity_poly.pdbx_seq_one_letter_code
_entity_poly.pdbx_strand_id
1 'polypeptide(L)'
;MPKLTIDGKPIEVPDGTRVIQAARQLGIAIPTMCYIEGLEPFTSCMICQVKNDANGKMIPGCSAPVEEGMKIVTLSEEVKKARKFTLELLFSDHVGDCEAPCHRVCKSHINIPSMIRHILEDDLDGAVEVLREAAGPTNLPCHGCEGTCEPGCRRGKAEAPIAIRDLVSYVHKYGEEKQLFKPEEAAGVKLEKRFNCAIGKLKEGEIDLFVADAYDPKLMGRIEPADPVKGFTAEEAKKEGSRCMHCDCRKAETCSLRDYADLYGVKQREYQPDDRSRHQQIRQHGDIMYEPEKCIKCGLCIRITELKKETLGLTWIGRGFDVTVATPFNAEISTAVTTTAADCVDACPTAALSYFDHHAERKANELRGRIAQMGRGVAGAVAVPVSWGSTALQAVAVQPLLPGAKKAGGCGNGGGCGCGK
;
A
#
# COMPACT_ATOMS: atom_id res chain seq x y z
N MET A 1 -31.90 20.22 0.01
CA MET A 1 -31.60 18.87 -0.47
C MET A 1 -31.51 18.92 -1.99
N PRO A 2 -30.31 19.08 -2.57
CA PRO A 2 -30.13 19.09 -4.01
C PRO A 2 -30.44 17.73 -4.63
N LYS A 3 -31.03 17.76 -5.82
CA LYS A 3 -31.28 16.61 -6.70
C LYS A 3 -30.28 16.61 -7.86
N LEU A 4 -29.72 15.45 -8.13
CA LEU A 4 -28.77 15.24 -9.23
C LEU A 4 -28.94 13.84 -9.85
N THR A 5 -28.19 13.60 -10.92
CA THR A 5 -28.03 12.26 -11.48
C THR A 5 -26.55 11.86 -11.46
N ILE A 6 -26.26 10.60 -11.15
CA ILE A 6 -24.91 10.02 -11.23
C ILE A 6 -25.01 8.75 -12.09
N ASP A 7 -24.33 8.75 -13.24
CA ASP A 7 -24.42 7.69 -14.26
C ASP A 7 -25.88 7.33 -14.61
N GLY A 8 -26.72 8.37 -14.76
CA GLY A 8 -28.14 8.25 -15.08
C GLY A 8 -29.05 7.89 -13.90
N LYS A 9 -28.50 7.56 -12.73
CA LYS A 9 -29.30 7.24 -11.53
C LYS A 9 -29.63 8.53 -10.77
N PRO A 10 -30.92 8.84 -10.53
CA PRO A 10 -31.31 10.00 -9.75
C PRO A 10 -31.03 9.79 -8.27
N ILE A 11 -30.63 10.86 -7.57
CA ILE A 11 -30.47 10.87 -6.11
C ILE A 11 -30.76 12.27 -5.57
N GLU A 12 -31.20 12.31 -4.31
CA GLU A 12 -31.39 13.52 -3.53
C GLU A 12 -30.58 13.39 -2.24
N VAL A 13 -29.78 14.40 -1.91
CA VAL A 13 -28.86 14.35 -0.76
C VAL A 13 -28.98 15.61 0.11
N PRO A 14 -28.54 15.59 1.38
CA PRO A 14 -28.43 16.78 2.20
C PRO A 14 -27.49 17.83 1.60
N ASP A 15 -27.76 19.11 1.87
CA ASP A 15 -26.88 20.21 1.47
C ASP A 15 -25.49 20.03 2.08
N GLY A 16 -24.44 20.34 1.30
CA GLY A 16 -23.05 20.14 1.71
C GLY A 16 -22.51 18.72 1.46
N THR A 17 -23.34 17.76 1.03
CA THR A 17 -22.87 16.44 0.59
C THR A 17 -21.94 16.58 -0.63
N ARG A 18 -20.82 15.86 -0.63
CA ARG A 18 -19.87 15.83 -1.75
C ARG A 18 -20.24 14.79 -2.78
N VAL A 19 -19.84 15.00 -4.04
CA VAL A 19 -20.15 14.08 -5.15
C VAL A 19 -19.71 12.64 -4.84
N ILE A 20 -18.54 12.43 -4.22
CA ILE A 20 -18.09 11.08 -3.83
C ILE A 20 -19.00 10.40 -2.80
N GLN A 21 -19.55 11.16 -1.87
CA GLN A 21 -20.45 10.63 -0.83
C GLN A 21 -21.80 10.26 -1.46
N ALA A 22 -22.33 11.11 -2.35
CA ALA A 22 -23.53 10.82 -3.11
C ALA A 22 -23.38 9.58 -4.01
N ALA A 23 -22.23 9.44 -4.70
CA ALA A 23 -21.94 8.27 -5.52
C ALA A 23 -21.91 6.97 -4.70
N ARG A 24 -21.33 7.00 -3.49
CA ARG A 24 -21.29 5.85 -2.58
C ARG A 24 -22.69 5.38 -2.15
N GLN A 25 -23.64 6.30 -1.93
CA GLN A 25 -25.03 5.93 -1.60
C GLN A 25 -25.72 5.14 -2.73
N LEU A 26 -25.23 5.28 -3.96
CA LEU A 26 -25.71 4.54 -5.14
C LEU A 26 -24.88 3.28 -5.46
N GLY A 27 -23.92 2.93 -4.59
CA GLY A 27 -22.97 1.84 -4.84
C GLY A 27 -21.98 2.13 -5.97
N ILE A 28 -21.78 3.40 -6.35
CA ILE A 28 -20.85 3.80 -7.40
C ILE A 28 -19.51 4.18 -6.74
N ALA A 29 -18.46 3.44 -7.08
CA ALA A 29 -17.11 3.70 -6.57
C ALA A 29 -16.39 4.76 -7.43
N ILE A 30 -16.04 5.88 -6.81
CA ILE A 30 -15.10 6.86 -7.38
C ILE A 30 -13.72 6.62 -6.75
N PRO A 31 -12.67 6.39 -7.54
CA PRO A 31 -11.34 6.08 -7.02
C PRO A 31 -10.74 7.27 -6.27
N THR A 32 -9.97 7.00 -5.21
CA THR A 32 -9.28 8.04 -4.43
C THR A 32 -7.98 7.52 -3.83
N MET A 33 -6.99 8.40 -3.68
CA MET A 33 -5.75 8.12 -2.92
C MET A 33 -5.44 9.17 -1.84
N CYS A 34 -6.05 10.36 -1.89
CA CYS A 34 -5.81 11.44 -0.93
C CYS A 34 -7.07 11.80 -0.10
N TYR A 35 -8.08 10.95 -0.08
CA TYR A 35 -9.35 11.22 0.58
C TYR A 35 -9.63 10.17 1.65
N ILE A 36 -9.96 10.65 2.86
CA ILE A 36 -10.45 9.84 3.97
C ILE A 36 -11.73 10.53 4.46
N GLU A 37 -12.76 9.73 4.73
CA GLU A 37 -14.03 10.23 5.26
C GLU A 37 -13.80 10.93 6.61
N GLY A 38 -14.40 12.11 6.81
CA GLY A 38 -14.23 12.90 8.03
C GLY A 38 -12.99 13.82 8.06
N LEU A 39 -12.08 13.73 7.08
CA LEU A 39 -11.00 14.70 6.90
C LEU A 39 -11.33 15.69 5.78
N GLU A 40 -10.82 16.93 5.91
CA GLU A 40 -10.95 17.91 4.83
C GLU A 40 -10.18 17.46 3.57
N PRO A 41 -10.79 17.51 2.37
CA PRO A 41 -10.16 17.03 1.15
C PRO A 41 -9.03 17.95 0.73
N PHE A 42 -7.89 17.34 0.44
CA PHE A 42 -6.73 18.06 -0.09
C PHE A 42 -6.71 18.14 -1.63
N THR A 43 -7.43 17.24 -2.32
CA THR A 43 -7.57 17.18 -3.79
C THR A 43 -6.28 17.01 -4.61
N SER A 44 -5.14 16.64 -4.03
CA SER A 44 -3.88 16.57 -4.80
C SER A 44 -3.79 15.41 -5.80
N CYS A 45 -4.35 14.23 -5.48
CA CYS A 45 -4.15 13.06 -6.32
C CYS A 45 -4.98 13.07 -7.62
N MET A 46 -6.03 13.89 -7.71
CA MET A 46 -6.93 14.08 -8.87
C MET A 46 -7.57 12.82 -9.53
N ILE A 47 -7.29 11.61 -9.06
CA ILE A 47 -7.87 10.37 -9.61
C ILE A 47 -9.41 10.32 -9.47
N CYS A 48 -9.94 11.03 -8.47
CA CYS A 48 -11.38 11.09 -8.17
C CYS A 48 -12.20 11.94 -9.14
N GLN A 49 -11.57 12.51 -10.17
CA GLN A 49 -12.24 13.40 -11.10
C GLN A 49 -13.36 12.68 -11.85
N VAL A 50 -14.44 13.44 -12.08
CA VAL A 50 -15.67 13.04 -12.76
C VAL A 50 -16.10 14.18 -13.67
N LYS A 51 -16.95 13.88 -14.66
CA LYS A 51 -17.50 14.90 -15.55
C LYS A 51 -18.87 15.33 -15.08
N ASN A 52 -19.11 16.63 -14.99
CA ASN A 52 -20.47 17.17 -14.89
C ASN A 52 -20.96 17.51 -16.29
N ASP A 53 -21.79 16.64 -16.86
CA ASP A 53 -22.28 16.76 -18.23
C ASP A 53 -23.26 17.93 -18.41
N ALA A 54 -23.84 18.46 -17.32
CA ALA A 54 -24.70 19.64 -17.37
C ALA A 54 -23.94 20.91 -17.84
N ASN A 55 -22.64 21.00 -17.56
CA ASN A 55 -21.81 22.15 -17.94
C ASN A 55 -20.49 21.77 -18.64
N GLY A 56 -20.26 20.47 -18.89
CA GLY A 56 -19.09 19.93 -19.57
C GLY A 56 -17.79 19.95 -18.74
N LYS A 57 -17.80 20.36 -17.47
CA LYS A 57 -16.57 20.50 -16.67
C LYS A 57 -16.15 19.19 -16.02
N MET A 58 -14.83 18.98 -15.95
CA MET A 58 -14.21 17.99 -15.07
C MET A 58 -14.08 18.57 -13.66
N ILE A 59 -14.55 17.84 -12.66
CA ILE A 59 -14.52 18.26 -11.26
C ILE A 59 -13.99 17.15 -10.35
N PRO A 60 -13.28 17.48 -9.26
CA PRO A 60 -12.84 16.51 -8.26
C PRO A 60 -14.03 15.99 -7.45
N GLY A 61 -14.40 14.72 -7.62
CA GLY A 61 -15.54 14.13 -6.90
C GLY A 61 -15.37 14.14 -5.38
N CYS A 62 -14.13 14.13 -4.87
CA CYS A 62 -13.85 14.07 -3.43
C CYS A 62 -14.05 15.41 -2.68
N SER A 63 -14.12 16.53 -3.38
CA SER A 63 -14.30 17.86 -2.76
C SER A 63 -15.48 18.65 -3.31
N ALA A 64 -15.91 18.36 -4.55
CA ALA A 64 -17.01 19.09 -5.17
C ALA A 64 -18.32 18.88 -4.36
N PRO A 65 -18.95 19.96 -3.86
CA PRO A 65 -20.27 19.87 -3.27
C PRO A 65 -21.29 19.54 -4.36
N VAL A 66 -22.34 18.81 -3.98
CA VAL A 66 -23.47 18.54 -4.84
C VAL A 66 -24.32 19.80 -4.99
N GLU A 67 -24.63 20.16 -6.24
CA GLU A 67 -25.55 21.24 -6.58
C GLU A 67 -26.78 20.68 -7.31
N GLU A 68 -27.89 21.42 -7.24
CA GLU A 68 -29.14 21.07 -7.94
C GLU A 68 -28.91 20.95 -9.45
N GLY A 69 -29.44 19.88 -10.05
CA GLY A 69 -29.39 19.66 -11.49
C GLY A 69 -28.05 19.14 -12.03
N MET A 70 -27.07 18.81 -11.18
CA MET A 70 -25.83 18.17 -11.63
C MET A 70 -26.11 16.86 -12.38
N LYS A 71 -25.31 16.59 -13.42
CA LYS A 71 -25.34 15.35 -14.20
C LYS A 71 -23.95 14.73 -14.20
N ILE A 72 -23.65 13.93 -13.19
CA ILE A 72 -22.32 13.38 -12.98
C ILE A 72 -22.15 12.10 -13.80
N VAL A 73 -21.06 12.03 -14.55
CA VAL A 73 -20.60 10.85 -15.27
C VAL A 73 -19.27 10.41 -14.67
N THR A 74 -19.22 9.20 -14.13
CA THR A 74 -18.05 8.66 -13.42
C THR A 74 -17.19 7.76 -14.30
N LEU A 75 -17.75 7.26 -15.41
CA LEU A 75 -17.10 6.33 -16.33
C LEU A 75 -17.42 6.66 -17.80
N SER A 76 -16.70 7.62 -18.37
CA SER A 76 -16.65 7.89 -19.81
C SER A 76 -15.22 7.76 -20.34
N GLU A 77 -15.04 7.67 -21.65
CA GLU A 77 -13.69 7.66 -22.25
C GLU A 77 -12.88 8.92 -21.90
N GLU A 78 -13.55 10.07 -21.79
CA GLU A 78 -12.94 11.32 -21.33
C GLU A 78 -12.47 11.23 -19.87
N VAL A 79 -13.32 10.71 -18.97
CA VAL A 79 -12.95 10.53 -17.56
C VAL A 79 -11.81 9.53 -17.41
N LYS A 80 -11.84 8.40 -18.14
CA LYS A 80 -10.76 7.41 -18.14
C LYS A 80 -9.44 8.01 -18.64
N LYS A 81 -9.45 8.75 -19.75
CA LYS A 81 -8.26 9.44 -20.28
C LYS A 81 -7.69 10.44 -19.29
N ALA A 82 -8.56 11.25 -18.67
CA ALA A 82 -8.13 12.20 -17.66
C ALA A 82 -7.49 11.48 -16.47
N ARG A 83 -8.10 10.40 -15.95
CA ARG A 83 -7.57 9.61 -14.83
C ARG A 83 -6.23 8.97 -15.17
N LYS A 84 -6.10 8.40 -16.37
CA LYS A 84 -4.84 7.87 -16.88
C LYS A 84 -3.75 8.94 -16.91
N PHE A 85 -4.05 10.10 -17.49
CA PHE A 85 -3.13 11.24 -17.55
C PHE A 85 -2.64 11.67 -16.17
N THR A 86 -3.56 11.80 -15.20
CA THR A 86 -3.21 12.10 -13.80
C THR A 86 -2.24 11.07 -13.22
N LEU A 87 -2.48 9.78 -13.45
CA LEU A 87 -1.58 8.73 -12.95
C LEU A 87 -0.21 8.79 -13.63
N GLU A 88 -0.14 9.02 -14.94
CA GLU A 88 1.12 9.17 -15.67
C GLU A 88 1.94 10.36 -15.14
N LEU A 89 1.27 11.46 -14.75
CA LEU A 89 1.92 12.58 -14.04
C LEU A 89 2.37 12.20 -12.61
N LEU A 90 1.59 11.43 -11.86
CA LEU A 90 2.04 10.95 -10.54
C LEU A 90 3.29 10.06 -10.66
N PHE A 91 3.40 9.27 -11.74
CA PHE A 91 4.58 8.45 -12.01
C PHE A 91 5.77 9.22 -12.58
N SER A 92 5.61 10.47 -13.02
CA SER A 92 6.75 11.26 -13.50
C SER A 92 7.75 11.55 -12.37
N ASP A 93 7.24 11.67 -11.13
CA ASP A 93 8.04 11.98 -9.93
C ASP A 93 8.21 10.75 -9.00
N HIS A 94 7.43 9.68 -9.23
CA HIS A 94 7.51 8.47 -8.40
C HIS A 94 8.71 7.60 -8.77
N VAL A 95 9.64 7.44 -7.84
CA VAL A 95 10.88 6.67 -8.00
C VAL A 95 10.93 5.50 -7.03
N GLY A 96 10.79 4.29 -7.57
CA GLY A 96 10.94 3.04 -6.83
C GLY A 96 10.73 1.82 -7.74
N ASP A 97 10.99 0.63 -7.20
CA ASP A 97 10.60 -0.62 -7.86
C ASP A 97 9.35 -1.17 -7.19
N CYS A 98 8.31 -1.48 -7.96
CA CYS A 98 7.19 -2.26 -7.42
C CYS A 98 7.67 -3.67 -7.09
N GLU A 99 8.31 -4.31 -8.07
CA GLU A 99 8.89 -5.64 -7.95
C GLU A 99 10.41 -5.58 -8.06
N ALA A 100 11.10 -6.34 -7.20
CA ALA A 100 12.56 -6.42 -7.25
C ALA A 100 13.05 -6.92 -8.62
N PRO A 101 14.25 -6.46 -9.06
CA PRO A 101 14.85 -6.94 -10.30
C PRO A 101 14.97 -8.46 -10.41
N CYS A 102 15.32 -9.14 -9.32
CA CYS A 102 15.46 -10.60 -9.29
C CYS A 102 14.13 -11.34 -9.54
N HIS A 103 13.00 -10.80 -9.06
CA HIS A 103 11.66 -11.32 -9.36
C HIS A 103 11.31 -11.13 -10.83
N ARG A 104 11.53 -9.91 -11.36
CA ARG A 104 11.14 -9.54 -12.73
C ARG A 104 11.86 -10.32 -13.82
N VAL A 105 13.13 -10.67 -13.60
CA VAL A 105 13.93 -11.45 -14.55
C VAL A 105 13.75 -12.96 -14.39
N CYS A 106 13.08 -13.41 -13.33
CA CYS A 106 12.82 -14.82 -13.09
C CYS A 106 11.79 -15.35 -14.10
N LYS A 107 12.15 -16.35 -14.91
CA LYS A 107 11.24 -16.97 -15.88
C LYS A 107 10.03 -17.64 -15.21
N SER A 108 10.22 -18.13 -13.99
CA SER A 108 9.16 -18.72 -13.17
C SER A 108 8.45 -17.68 -12.29
N HIS A 109 8.77 -16.38 -12.40
CA HIS A 109 8.13 -15.31 -11.63
C HIS A 109 8.13 -15.49 -10.11
N ILE A 110 9.16 -16.15 -9.55
CA ILE A 110 9.27 -16.35 -8.10
C ILE A 110 9.42 -14.99 -7.41
N ASN A 111 8.58 -14.70 -6.43
CA ASN A 111 8.75 -13.54 -5.53
C ASN A 111 9.90 -13.78 -4.56
N ILE A 112 11.12 -13.71 -5.10
CA ILE A 112 12.37 -14.02 -4.39
C ILE A 112 12.52 -13.21 -3.10
N PRO A 113 12.26 -11.89 -3.06
CA PRO A 113 12.32 -11.16 -1.80
C PRO A 113 11.31 -11.68 -0.76
N SER A 114 10.08 -12.02 -1.17
CA SER A 114 9.08 -12.60 -0.25
C SER A 114 9.51 -13.95 0.27
N MET A 115 10.01 -14.84 -0.60
CA MET A 115 10.56 -16.14 -0.20
C MET A 115 11.69 -15.97 0.82
N ILE A 116 12.64 -15.07 0.58
CA ILE A 116 13.74 -14.80 1.52
C ILE A 116 13.21 -14.32 2.87
N ARG A 117 12.21 -13.44 2.90
CA ARG A 117 11.58 -13.00 4.16
C ARG A 117 11.01 -14.16 4.96
N HIS A 118 10.30 -15.07 4.31
CA HIS A 118 9.78 -16.28 4.95
C HIS A 118 10.90 -17.17 5.52
N ILE A 119 12.04 -17.33 4.81
CA ILE A 119 13.22 -18.04 5.33
C ILE A 119 13.78 -17.37 6.59
N LEU A 120 13.89 -16.04 6.59
CA LEU A 120 14.41 -15.27 7.73
C LEU A 120 13.51 -15.37 8.97
N GLU A 121 12.23 -15.61 8.77
CA GLU A 121 11.21 -15.72 9.83
C GLU A 121 10.95 -17.16 10.27
N ASP A 122 11.74 -18.14 9.80
CA ASP A 122 11.49 -19.58 10.03
C ASP A 122 10.15 -20.11 9.48
N ASP A 123 9.46 -19.32 8.64
CA ASP A 123 8.18 -19.69 8.04
C ASP A 123 8.39 -20.39 6.69
N LEU A 124 8.94 -21.60 6.73
CA LEU A 124 9.22 -22.36 5.50
C LEU A 124 7.97 -22.81 4.75
N ASP A 125 6.85 -22.98 5.45
CA ASP A 125 5.55 -23.28 4.83
C ASP A 125 5.10 -22.10 3.96
N GLY A 126 5.21 -20.86 4.45
CA GLY A 126 4.99 -19.65 3.67
C GLY A 126 5.99 -19.48 2.52
N ALA A 127 7.25 -19.87 2.70
CA ALA A 127 8.23 -19.86 1.60
C ALA A 127 7.86 -20.85 0.48
N VAL A 128 7.35 -22.03 0.83
CA VAL A 128 6.85 -23.03 -0.13
C VAL A 128 5.63 -22.50 -0.87
N GLU A 129 4.74 -21.77 -0.18
CA GLU A 129 3.59 -21.11 -0.82
C GLU A 129 4.03 -20.15 -1.92
N VAL A 130 5.05 -19.31 -1.65
CA VAL A 130 5.61 -18.40 -2.66
C VAL A 130 6.12 -19.17 -3.90
N LEU A 131 6.73 -20.34 -3.72
CA LEU A 131 7.15 -21.17 -4.85
C LEU A 131 5.95 -21.75 -5.61
N ARG A 132 4.91 -22.18 -4.89
CA ARG A 132 3.67 -22.74 -5.46
C ARG A 132 2.93 -21.74 -6.33
N GLU A 133 2.78 -20.50 -5.84
CA GLU A 133 2.13 -19.41 -6.58
C GLU A 133 2.85 -19.08 -7.89
N ALA A 134 4.18 -19.17 -7.90
CA ALA A 134 5.02 -18.76 -9.02
C ALA A 134 5.16 -19.83 -10.12
N ALA A 135 5.43 -21.08 -9.74
CA ALA A 135 5.87 -22.12 -10.67
C ALA A 135 4.82 -23.22 -10.94
N GLY A 136 3.71 -23.26 -10.21
CA GLY A 136 2.81 -24.41 -10.19
C GLY A 136 3.46 -25.65 -9.51
N PRO A 137 2.67 -26.65 -9.09
CA PRO A 137 3.15 -27.70 -8.18
C PRO A 137 3.93 -28.89 -8.78
N THR A 138 4.75 -28.75 -9.84
CA THR A 138 5.71 -29.83 -10.17
C THR A 138 7.05 -29.33 -10.75
N ASN A 139 8.13 -29.90 -10.19
CA ASN A 139 9.56 -29.71 -10.45
C ASN A 139 10.19 -28.38 -9.96
N LEU A 140 11.36 -28.53 -9.32
CA LEU A 140 12.24 -27.43 -8.90
C LEU A 140 12.40 -26.43 -10.07
N PRO A 141 11.88 -25.21 -9.96
CA PRO A 141 11.90 -24.23 -11.07
C PRO A 141 13.31 -23.84 -11.51
N CYS A 142 14.33 -24.20 -10.73
CA CYS A 142 15.73 -23.85 -10.96
C CYS A 142 16.57 -24.96 -11.63
N HIS A 143 16.06 -26.18 -11.81
CA HIS A 143 16.80 -27.26 -12.50
C HIS A 143 16.74 -27.06 -14.02
N GLY A 144 17.90 -26.86 -14.67
CA GLY A 144 17.97 -26.49 -16.09
C GLY A 144 17.63 -25.02 -16.38
N CYS A 145 17.47 -24.19 -15.36
CA CYS A 145 17.26 -22.75 -15.48
C CYS A 145 18.60 -22.01 -15.75
N GLU A 146 18.55 -20.97 -16.58
CA GLU A 146 19.67 -20.07 -16.88
C GLU A 146 20.13 -19.24 -15.65
N GLY A 147 19.35 -19.21 -14.58
CA GLY A 147 19.74 -18.52 -13.33
C GLY A 147 19.76 -17.00 -13.44
N THR A 148 18.95 -16.40 -14.31
CA THR A 148 18.92 -14.94 -14.58
C THR A 148 18.67 -14.07 -13.34
N CYS A 149 18.08 -14.63 -12.29
CA CYS A 149 17.80 -13.93 -11.03
C CYS A 149 19.06 -13.48 -10.28
N GLU A 150 20.17 -14.22 -10.33
CA GLU A 150 21.41 -13.85 -9.64
C GLU A 150 22.17 -12.72 -10.35
N PRO A 151 22.39 -12.77 -11.69
CA PRO A 151 22.88 -11.61 -12.44
C PRO A 151 21.96 -10.39 -12.37
N GLY A 152 20.64 -10.62 -12.25
CA GLY A 152 19.66 -9.55 -12.06
C GLY A 152 19.59 -9.01 -10.63
N CYS A 153 20.21 -9.67 -9.64
CA CYS A 153 20.16 -9.25 -8.25
C CYS A 153 20.83 -7.88 -8.07
N ARG A 154 20.10 -6.91 -7.50
CA ARG A 154 20.61 -5.55 -7.29
C ARG A 154 21.89 -5.53 -6.46
N ARG A 155 22.04 -6.49 -5.54
CA ARG A 155 23.21 -6.59 -4.67
C ARG A 155 24.50 -6.86 -5.43
N GLY A 156 24.42 -7.46 -6.63
CA GLY A 156 25.54 -7.61 -7.55
C GLY A 156 26.29 -6.30 -7.89
N LYS A 157 25.66 -5.14 -7.64
CA LYS A 157 26.26 -3.82 -7.84
C LYS A 157 27.09 -3.32 -6.65
N ALA A 158 26.87 -3.88 -5.46
CA ALA A 158 27.65 -3.59 -4.25
C ALA A 158 28.73 -4.65 -4.05
N GLU A 159 28.34 -5.92 -4.13
CA GLU A 159 29.19 -7.08 -3.87
C GLU A 159 28.64 -8.32 -4.59
N ALA A 160 28.95 -9.54 -4.12
CA ALA A 160 28.40 -10.76 -4.70
C ALA A 160 26.86 -10.83 -4.54
N PRO A 161 26.11 -11.29 -5.58
CA PRO A 161 24.66 -11.43 -5.49
C PRO A 161 24.26 -12.44 -4.41
N ILE A 162 22.96 -12.47 -4.11
CA ILE A 162 22.39 -13.52 -3.27
C ILE A 162 22.44 -14.85 -4.01
N ALA A 163 22.75 -15.94 -3.31
CA ALA A 163 22.69 -17.32 -3.78
C ALA A 163 21.22 -17.78 -3.89
N ILE A 164 20.46 -17.11 -4.76
CA ILE A 164 19.01 -17.28 -4.90
C ILE A 164 18.67 -18.72 -5.27
N ARG A 165 19.45 -19.36 -6.15
CA ARG A 165 19.17 -20.72 -6.60
C ARG A 165 19.32 -21.74 -5.49
N ASP A 166 20.32 -21.56 -4.63
CA ASP A 166 20.55 -22.41 -3.47
C ASP A 166 19.45 -22.21 -2.43
N LEU A 167 18.98 -20.97 -2.21
CA LEU A 167 17.83 -20.68 -1.35
C LEU A 167 16.52 -21.29 -1.89
N VAL A 168 16.26 -21.20 -3.20
CA VAL A 168 15.09 -21.87 -3.81
C VAL A 168 15.19 -23.39 -3.64
N SER A 169 16.37 -23.96 -3.86
CA SER A 169 16.60 -25.40 -3.71
C SER A 169 16.39 -25.85 -2.26
N TYR A 170 16.82 -25.05 -1.29
CA TYR A 170 16.58 -25.27 0.13
C TYR A 170 15.08 -25.33 0.46
N VAL A 171 14.30 -24.32 0.04
CA VAL A 171 12.85 -24.27 0.27
C VAL A 171 12.12 -25.41 -0.45
N HIS A 172 12.51 -25.71 -1.69
CA HIS A 172 11.91 -26.81 -2.43
C HIS A 172 12.15 -28.16 -1.76
N LYS A 173 13.38 -28.44 -1.33
CA LYS A 173 13.70 -29.69 -0.60
C LYS A 173 12.84 -29.85 0.65
N TYR A 174 12.68 -28.77 1.43
CA TYR A 174 11.76 -28.78 2.58
C TYR A 174 10.31 -29.09 2.16
N GLY A 175 9.81 -28.47 1.09
CA GLY A 175 8.46 -28.72 0.57
C GLY A 175 8.26 -30.15 0.06
N GLU A 176 9.28 -30.77 -0.54
CA GLU A 176 9.26 -32.18 -0.96
C GLU A 176 9.23 -33.13 0.24
N GLU A 177 10.12 -32.92 1.23
CA GLU A 177 10.18 -33.73 2.46
C GLU A 177 8.86 -33.68 3.25
N LYS A 178 8.18 -32.53 3.23
CA LYS A 178 6.88 -32.30 3.87
C LYS A 178 5.67 -32.63 3.00
N GLN A 179 5.88 -33.04 1.74
CA GLN A 179 4.82 -33.34 0.76
C GLN A 179 3.83 -32.17 0.57
N LEU A 180 4.34 -30.94 0.57
CA LEU A 180 3.55 -29.71 0.42
C LEU A 180 3.25 -29.37 -1.04
N PHE A 181 4.01 -29.92 -1.99
CA PHE A 181 3.71 -29.79 -3.41
C PHE A 181 2.67 -30.83 -3.82
N LYS A 182 1.45 -30.38 -4.11
CA LYS A 182 0.35 -31.23 -4.57
C LYS A 182 0.16 -31.07 -6.08
N PRO A 183 0.54 -32.08 -6.90
CA PRO A 183 0.50 -31.97 -8.37
C PRO A 183 -0.91 -31.67 -8.92
N GLU A 184 -1.95 -32.10 -8.21
CA GLU A 184 -3.36 -31.93 -8.57
C GLU A 184 -3.91 -30.50 -8.42
N GLU A 185 -3.21 -29.63 -7.69
CA GLU A 185 -3.51 -28.19 -7.61
C GLU A 185 -2.84 -27.39 -8.76
N ALA A 186 -2.05 -28.07 -9.63
CA ALA A 186 -1.39 -27.49 -10.81
C ALA A 186 -2.33 -27.37 -12.01
N ALA A 187 -3.24 -26.40 -12.01
CA ALA A 187 -3.87 -26.02 -13.27
C ALA A 187 -4.27 -24.55 -13.30
N GLY A 188 -3.46 -23.74 -13.99
CA GLY A 188 -4.02 -22.66 -14.80
C GLY A 188 -4.20 -21.29 -14.16
N VAL A 189 -3.62 -20.99 -12.99
CA VAL A 189 -3.54 -19.59 -12.53
C VAL A 189 -2.48 -18.89 -13.36
N LYS A 190 -2.89 -18.31 -14.49
CA LYS A 190 -2.06 -17.39 -15.26
C LYS A 190 -1.87 -16.14 -14.40
N LEU A 191 -0.70 -16.00 -13.77
CA LEU A 191 -0.33 -14.75 -13.10
C LEU A 191 -0.43 -13.61 -14.12
N GLU A 192 -1.44 -12.77 -13.98
CA GLU A 192 -1.58 -11.58 -14.83
C GLU A 192 -0.42 -10.63 -14.51
N LYS A 193 0.26 -10.16 -15.55
CA LYS A 193 1.34 -9.19 -15.38
C LYS A 193 0.74 -7.88 -14.86
N ARG A 194 1.04 -7.58 -13.60
CA ARG A 194 0.72 -6.31 -12.97
C ARG A 194 1.68 -5.22 -13.42
N PHE A 195 1.27 -3.98 -13.23
CA PHE A 195 2.01 -2.77 -13.51
C PHE A 195 3.21 -2.79 -12.60
N ASN A 196 4.37 -2.49 -13.17
CA ASN A 196 5.60 -2.43 -12.41
C ASN A 196 6.28 -1.09 -12.68
N CYS A 197 6.33 -0.25 -11.66
CA CYS A 197 7.27 0.85 -11.62
C CYS A 197 8.69 0.29 -11.49
N ALA A 198 9.62 0.82 -12.27
CA ALA A 198 11.03 0.49 -12.18
C ALA A 198 11.86 1.75 -11.94
N ILE A 199 12.78 1.71 -10.97
CA ILE A 199 13.70 2.82 -10.68
C ILE A 199 14.68 3.12 -11.82
N GLY A 200 14.94 2.12 -12.67
CA GLY A 200 15.93 2.19 -13.73
C GLY A 200 17.37 1.98 -13.22
N LYS A 201 18.33 2.67 -13.83
CA LYS A 201 19.73 2.63 -13.39
C LYS A 201 19.85 3.39 -12.06
N LEU A 202 20.64 2.85 -11.12
CA LEU A 202 20.92 3.52 -9.86
C LEU A 202 21.89 4.68 -10.12
N LYS A 203 21.66 5.81 -9.45
CA LYS A 203 22.60 6.92 -9.38
C LYS A 203 23.73 6.58 -8.40
N GLU A 204 24.85 7.26 -8.54
CA GLU A 204 26.00 7.12 -7.65
C GLU A 204 25.57 7.26 -6.18
N GLY A 205 25.99 6.32 -5.33
CA GLY A 205 25.71 6.26 -3.89
C GLY A 205 24.28 5.89 -3.47
N GLU A 206 23.38 5.54 -4.40
CA GLU A 206 22.06 5.00 -4.02
C GLU A 206 22.13 3.54 -3.59
N ILE A 207 23.12 2.80 -4.09
CA ILE A 207 23.31 1.39 -3.73
C ILE A 207 23.58 1.25 -2.23
N ASP A 208 24.29 2.19 -1.62
CA ASP A 208 24.63 2.20 -0.20
C ASP A 208 23.38 2.27 0.69
N LEU A 209 22.31 2.93 0.21
CA LEU A 209 21.03 3.01 0.93
C LEU A 209 20.36 1.64 1.02
N PHE A 210 20.39 0.85 -0.07
CA PHE A 210 19.84 -0.50 -0.10
C PHE A 210 20.69 -1.47 0.70
N VAL A 211 22.02 -1.33 0.68
CA VAL A 211 22.92 -2.15 1.48
C VAL A 211 22.69 -1.92 2.98
N ALA A 212 22.35 -0.69 3.39
CA ALA A 212 22.00 -0.40 4.78
C ALA A 212 20.73 -1.12 5.28
N ASP A 213 19.92 -1.70 4.38
CA ASP A 213 18.77 -2.55 4.73
C ASP A 213 19.15 -4.02 4.95
N ALA A 214 20.32 -4.45 4.49
CA ALA A 214 20.77 -5.82 4.69
C ALA A 214 21.16 -6.04 6.15
N TYR A 215 20.75 -7.18 6.70
CA TYR A 215 21.11 -7.58 8.06
C TYR A 215 22.60 -7.95 8.05
N ASP A 216 23.41 -7.05 8.62
CA ASP A 216 24.88 -7.04 8.67
C ASP A 216 25.59 -6.53 7.39
N PRO A 217 25.63 -5.21 7.15
CA PRO A 217 26.23 -4.61 5.97
C PRO A 217 27.76 -4.67 5.91
N LYS A 218 28.46 -5.30 6.87
CA LYS A 218 29.94 -5.19 6.96
C LYS A 218 30.75 -6.49 6.89
N LEU A 219 30.19 -7.70 6.97
CA LEU A 219 31.08 -8.86 7.24
C LEU A 219 30.81 -10.18 6.51
N MET A 220 29.79 -10.32 5.66
CA MET A 220 29.49 -11.63 5.06
C MET A 220 29.42 -11.61 3.52
N GLY A 221 30.50 -12.11 2.90
CA GLY A 221 30.50 -12.47 1.48
C GLY A 221 29.48 -13.56 1.16
N ARG A 222 29.33 -13.90 -0.13
CA ARG A 222 28.38 -14.94 -0.56
C ARG A 222 28.68 -16.26 0.13
N ILE A 223 27.65 -16.81 0.77
CA ILE A 223 27.73 -18.10 1.44
C ILE A 223 27.40 -19.16 0.41
N GLU A 224 28.30 -20.12 0.28
CA GLU A 224 28.08 -21.34 -0.49
C GLU A 224 27.71 -22.46 0.50
N PRO A 225 26.82 -23.39 0.12
CA PRO A 225 26.47 -24.50 0.99
C PRO A 225 27.70 -25.36 1.30
N ALA A 226 27.90 -25.73 2.57
CA ALA A 226 29.02 -26.58 2.97
C ALA A 226 29.05 -27.95 2.26
N ASP A 227 27.87 -28.48 1.90
CA ASP A 227 27.70 -29.69 1.11
C ASP A 227 26.88 -29.35 -0.17
N PRO A 228 27.53 -29.26 -1.34
CA PRO A 228 26.86 -28.92 -2.60
C PRO A 228 25.74 -29.89 -3.01
N VAL A 229 25.76 -31.13 -2.51
CA VAL A 229 24.73 -32.13 -2.80
C VAL A 229 23.54 -31.97 -1.87
N LYS A 230 23.78 -31.67 -0.59
CA LYS A 230 22.70 -31.49 0.38
C LYS A 230 22.03 -30.11 0.33
N GLY A 231 22.74 -29.10 -0.20
CA GLY A 231 22.31 -27.71 -0.22
C GLY A 231 22.45 -27.04 1.15
N PHE A 232 21.84 -25.87 1.32
CA PHE A 232 21.90 -25.13 2.58
C PHE A 232 21.25 -25.88 3.75
N THR A 233 21.86 -25.72 4.92
CA THR A 233 21.20 -25.89 6.22
C THR A 233 20.31 -24.67 6.53
N ALA A 234 19.42 -24.79 7.53
CA ALA A 234 18.58 -23.68 7.96
C ALA A 234 19.40 -22.43 8.38
N GLU A 235 20.50 -22.65 9.08
CA GLU A 235 21.40 -21.57 9.53
C GLU A 235 22.13 -20.90 8.36
N GLU A 236 22.61 -21.66 7.38
CA GLU A 236 23.23 -21.10 6.17
C GLU A 236 22.20 -20.35 5.31
N ALA A 237 21.00 -20.90 5.14
CA ALA A 237 19.93 -20.27 4.37
C ALA A 237 19.50 -18.94 4.98
N LYS A 238 19.39 -18.86 6.32
CA LYS A 238 19.12 -17.59 7.01
C LYS A 238 20.24 -16.59 6.84
N LYS A 239 21.49 -17.00 7.06
CA LYS A 239 22.65 -16.09 6.91
C LYS A 239 22.77 -15.58 5.47
N GLU A 240 22.55 -16.43 4.48
CA GLU A 240 22.57 -16.00 3.08
C GLU A 240 21.34 -15.16 2.72
N GLY A 241 20.17 -15.47 3.30
CA GLY A 241 18.97 -14.65 3.17
C GLY A 241 19.11 -13.26 3.79
N SER A 242 19.86 -13.14 4.89
CA SER A 242 19.99 -11.91 5.69
C SER A 242 20.75 -10.82 4.91
N ARG A 243 21.53 -11.25 3.92
CA ARG A 243 22.22 -10.40 2.95
C ARG A 243 21.27 -9.70 1.95
N CYS A 244 20.00 -10.09 1.87
CA CYS A 244 19.03 -9.49 0.95
C CYS A 244 18.79 -8.01 1.32
N MET A 245 18.81 -7.14 0.31
CA MET A 245 18.61 -5.70 0.50
C MET A 245 17.14 -5.26 0.50
N HIS A 246 16.19 -6.21 0.40
CA HIS A 246 14.75 -5.94 0.35
C HIS A 246 14.37 -4.78 -0.60
N CYS A 247 14.96 -4.79 -1.81
CA CYS A 247 14.82 -3.70 -2.78
C CYS A 247 13.48 -3.68 -3.54
N ASP A 248 12.54 -4.56 -3.20
CA ASP A 248 11.14 -4.54 -3.63
C ASP A 248 10.31 -3.48 -2.88
N CYS A 249 9.12 -3.17 -3.39
CA CYS A 249 8.20 -2.26 -2.70
C CYS A 249 7.52 -2.96 -1.53
N ARG A 250 7.60 -2.34 -0.35
CA ARG A 250 7.00 -2.87 0.88
C ARG A 250 5.47 -2.99 0.84
N LYS A 251 4.82 -2.19 -0.02
CA LYS A 251 3.38 -2.26 -0.29
C LYS A 251 3.04 -2.65 -1.72
N ALA A 252 3.88 -3.46 -2.37
CA ALA A 252 3.64 -3.88 -3.75
C ALA A 252 2.22 -4.45 -3.98
N GLU A 253 1.67 -5.14 -2.98
CA GLU A 253 0.34 -5.79 -3.06
C GLU A 253 -0.83 -4.92 -2.60
N THR A 254 -0.59 -3.83 -1.87
CA THR A 254 -1.63 -2.95 -1.30
C THR A 254 -1.52 -1.49 -1.75
N CYS A 255 -0.65 -1.22 -2.72
CA CYS A 255 -0.42 0.11 -3.26
C CYS A 255 -1.55 0.52 -4.21
N SER A 256 -2.43 1.42 -3.76
CA SER A 256 -3.53 1.94 -4.59
C SER A 256 -3.04 2.62 -5.87
N LEU A 257 -1.87 3.27 -5.82
CA LEU A 257 -1.27 3.86 -7.02
C LEU A 257 -0.98 2.80 -8.09
N ARG A 258 -0.46 1.63 -7.67
CA ARG A 258 -0.18 0.50 -8.56
C ARG A 258 -1.47 -0.10 -9.10
N ASP A 259 -2.46 -0.33 -8.24
CA ASP A 259 -3.77 -0.86 -8.63
C ASP A 259 -4.46 0.01 -9.69
N TYR A 260 -4.43 1.33 -9.50
CA TYR A 260 -5.00 2.25 -10.49
C TYR A 260 -4.13 2.33 -11.76
N ALA A 261 -2.80 2.24 -11.64
CA ALA A 261 -1.92 2.18 -12.81
C ALA A 261 -2.27 1.00 -13.72
N ASP A 262 -2.48 -0.17 -13.10
CA ASP A 262 -2.97 -1.37 -13.75
C ASP A 262 -4.31 -1.15 -14.44
N LEU A 263 -5.30 -0.70 -13.67
CA LEU A 263 -6.67 -0.54 -14.14
C LEU A 263 -6.78 0.41 -15.35
N TYR A 264 -6.01 1.49 -15.37
CA TYR A 264 -6.07 2.51 -16.42
C TYR A 264 -5.01 2.31 -17.52
N GLY A 265 -4.21 1.24 -17.46
CA GLY A 265 -3.18 0.92 -18.47
C GLY A 265 -2.13 2.03 -18.61
N VAL A 266 -1.64 2.52 -17.46
CA VAL A 266 -0.69 3.63 -17.35
C VAL A 266 0.68 3.24 -17.92
N LYS A 267 1.33 4.19 -18.58
CA LYS A 267 2.72 4.04 -19.01
C LYS A 267 3.64 4.85 -18.10
N GLN A 268 4.48 4.17 -17.32
CA GLN A 268 5.39 4.84 -16.37
C GLN A 268 6.23 5.96 -17.01
N ARG A 269 6.70 5.76 -18.25
CA ARG A 269 7.64 6.67 -18.93
C ARG A 269 7.00 7.78 -19.77
N GLU A 270 5.68 7.90 -19.79
CA GLU A 270 4.99 8.86 -20.68
C GLU A 270 5.41 10.32 -20.41
N TYR A 271 5.57 10.69 -19.14
CA TYR A 271 5.97 12.03 -18.71
C TYR A 271 7.18 12.04 -17.78
N GLN A 272 7.93 10.93 -17.72
CA GLN A 272 9.09 10.84 -16.84
C GLN A 272 10.21 11.78 -17.34
N PRO A 273 10.81 12.62 -16.48
CA PRO A 273 11.94 13.45 -16.87
C PRO A 273 13.14 12.59 -17.25
N ASP A 274 14.01 13.12 -18.10
CA ASP A 274 15.26 12.45 -18.50
C ASP A 274 16.16 12.14 -17.30
N ASP A 275 16.20 13.08 -16.34
CA ASP A 275 16.87 12.89 -15.06
C ASP A 275 15.86 12.79 -13.91
N ARG A 276 15.83 11.63 -13.24
CA ARG A 276 14.94 11.37 -12.10
C ARG A 276 15.50 11.92 -10.79
N SER A 277 14.65 12.12 -9.78
CA SER A 277 15.11 12.39 -8.42
C SER A 277 15.97 11.24 -7.86
N ARG A 278 16.87 11.58 -6.92
CA ARG A 278 17.71 10.59 -6.23
C ARG A 278 16.85 9.85 -5.20
N HIS A 279 16.86 8.53 -5.25
CA HIS A 279 16.15 7.71 -4.29
C HIS A 279 16.74 7.88 -2.89
N GLN A 280 15.88 7.93 -1.88
CA GLN A 280 16.24 8.15 -0.48
C GLN A 280 15.48 7.15 0.40
N GLN A 281 16.11 6.75 1.50
CA GLN A 281 15.51 5.91 2.54
C GLN A 281 15.87 6.50 3.91
N ILE A 282 14.86 6.88 4.67
CA ILE A 282 14.98 7.51 5.98
C ILE A 282 14.51 6.51 7.04
N ARG A 283 15.41 6.15 7.96
CA ARG A 283 15.29 5.07 8.96
C ARG A 283 15.33 5.61 10.39
N GLN A 284 14.65 6.72 10.65
CA GLN A 284 14.79 7.47 11.90
C GLN A 284 13.76 7.07 12.97
N HIS A 285 12.66 6.40 12.62
CA HIS A 285 11.59 6.04 13.56
C HIS A 285 11.50 4.51 13.71
N GLY A 286 12.52 3.87 14.29
CA GLY A 286 12.55 2.44 14.68
C GLY A 286 12.00 1.47 13.63
N ASP A 287 10.68 1.23 13.68
CA ASP A 287 9.94 0.30 12.82
C ASP A 287 9.39 0.92 11.52
N ILE A 288 9.72 2.17 11.18
CA ILE A 288 9.17 2.87 10.01
C ILE A 288 10.25 3.28 9.03
N MET A 289 9.97 2.99 7.77
CA MET A 289 10.69 3.43 6.59
C MET A 289 9.96 4.63 5.95
N TYR A 290 10.69 5.74 5.74
CA TYR A 290 10.23 6.82 4.88
C TYR A 290 11.06 6.91 3.60
N GLU A 291 10.40 6.78 2.46
CA GLU A 291 10.97 6.86 1.11
C GLU A 291 10.29 8.01 0.36
N PRO A 292 10.82 9.25 0.47
CA PRO A 292 10.19 10.46 -0.08
C PRO A 292 9.82 10.33 -1.55
N GLU A 293 10.66 9.67 -2.35
CA GLU A 293 10.45 9.60 -3.80
C GLU A 293 9.38 8.60 -4.21
N LYS A 294 8.83 7.81 -3.27
CA LYS A 294 7.61 7.03 -3.49
C LYS A 294 6.34 7.83 -3.16
N CYS A 295 6.47 9.06 -2.64
CA CYS A 295 5.36 9.90 -2.20
C CYS A 295 4.65 10.58 -3.37
N ILE A 296 3.33 10.42 -3.44
CA ILE A 296 2.48 11.15 -4.40
C ILE A 296 1.94 12.48 -3.85
N LYS A 297 2.54 12.99 -2.77
CA LYS A 297 2.17 14.27 -2.15
C LYS A 297 0.66 14.35 -1.84
N CYS A 298 0.11 13.25 -1.29
CA CYS A 298 -1.32 13.13 -0.97
C CYS A 298 -1.75 13.94 0.28
N GLY A 299 -0.78 14.33 1.12
CA GLY A 299 -1.02 15.09 2.34
C GLY A 299 -1.82 14.35 3.42
N LEU A 300 -1.99 13.03 3.32
CA LEU A 300 -2.72 12.25 4.33
C LEU A 300 -1.97 12.22 5.66
N CYS A 301 -0.67 11.93 5.63
CA CYS A 301 0.16 11.91 6.83
C CYS A 301 0.16 13.28 7.55
N ILE A 302 0.31 14.38 6.81
CA ILE A 302 0.23 15.76 7.36
C ILE A 302 -1.10 15.97 8.09
N ARG A 303 -2.22 15.72 7.42
CA ARG A 303 -3.56 15.90 8.02
C ARG A 303 -3.82 14.98 9.21
N ILE A 304 -3.27 13.76 9.21
CA ILE A 304 -3.35 12.84 10.34
C ILE A 304 -2.57 13.39 11.53
N THR A 305 -1.32 13.84 11.32
CA THR A 305 -0.51 14.44 12.38
C THR A 305 -1.14 15.71 12.95
N GLU A 306 -1.77 16.52 12.10
CA GLU A 306 -2.50 17.73 12.50
C GLU A 306 -3.76 17.39 13.29
N LEU A 307 -4.59 16.45 12.81
CA LEU A 307 -5.82 16.01 13.49
C LEU A 307 -5.53 15.49 14.89
N LYS A 308 -4.45 14.71 15.03
CA LYS A 308 -4.03 14.09 16.29
C LYS A 308 -3.16 15.01 17.15
N LYS A 309 -2.85 16.22 16.66
CA LYS A 309 -2.09 17.26 17.36
C LYS A 309 -0.70 16.79 17.80
N GLU A 310 0.03 16.13 16.90
CA GLU A 310 1.47 15.92 17.07
C GLU A 310 2.18 17.25 17.31
N THR A 311 3.16 17.27 18.21
CA THR A 311 3.86 18.51 18.60
C THR A 311 4.53 19.20 17.41
N LEU A 312 5.18 18.41 16.55
CA LEU A 312 5.79 18.89 15.31
C LEU A 312 4.94 18.53 14.08
N GLY A 313 4.49 17.28 13.99
CA GLY A 313 3.79 16.77 12.82
C GLY A 313 4.65 16.77 11.55
N LEU A 314 4.06 16.28 10.46
CA LEU A 314 4.66 16.40 9.13
C LEU A 314 4.16 17.66 8.43
N THR A 315 4.95 18.22 7.52
CA THR A 315 4.59 19.43 6.78
C THR A 315 5.14 19.40 5.34
N TRP A 316 4.76 20.41 4.57
CA TRP A 316 5.28 20.68 3.24
C TRP A 316 6.56 21.51 3.32
N ILE A 317 7.62 21.08 2.62
CA ILE A 317 8.84 21.86 2.42
C ILE A 317 9.04 22.08 0.92
N GLY A 318 9.51 23.26 0.53
CA GLY A 318 9.74 23.61 -0.88
C GLY A 318 8.50 24.20 -1.56
N ARG A 319 8.60 24.40 -2.88
CA ARG A 319 7.54 24.97 -3.75
C ARG A 319 7.62 24.36 -5.15
N GLY A 320 6.49 24.30 -5.85
CA GLY A 320 6.43 23.74 -7.20
C GLY A 320 6.76 22.25 -7.25
N PHE A 321 7.59 21.84 -8.20
CA PHE A 321 8.01 20.44 -8.35
C PHE A 321 8.87 19.96 -7.18
N ASP A 322 9.61 20.87 -6.53
CA ASP A 322 10.51 20.57 -5.41
C ASP A 322 9.79 20.41 -4.06
N VAL A 323 8.45 20.44 -4.04
CA VAL A 323 7.68 20.20 -2.81
C VAL A 323 7.92 18.78 -2.32
N THR A 324 8.26 18.63 -1.05
CA THR A 324 8.39 17.33 -0.37
C THR A 324 7.61 17.35 0.94
N VAL A 325 7.23 16.15 1.41
CA VAL A 325 6.74 15.98 2.77
C VAL A 325 7.95 15.75 3.67
N ALA A 326 8.06 16.51 4.75
CA ALA A 326 9.18 16.40 5.67
C ALA A 326 8.78 16.91 7.05
N THR A 327 9.71 16.80 7.98
CA THR A 327 9.59 17.33 9.35
C THR A 327 9.95 18.81 9.40
N PRO A 328 9.26 19.62 10.22
CA PRO A 328 9.68 20.99 10.49
C PRO A 328 11.14 21.05 10.99
N PHE A 329 11.86 22.12 10.61
CA PHE A 329 13.24 22.39 11.04
C PHE A 329 14.26 21.28 10.73
N ASN A 330 13.98 20.41 9.75
CA ASN A 330 14.79 19.23 9.44
C ASN A 330 14.99 18.31 10.65
N ALA A 331 14.02 18.25 11.56
CA ALA A 331 14.03 17.33 12.69
C ALA A 331 13.95 15.87 12.21
N GLU A 332 14.19 14.90 13.09
CA GLU A 332 14.01 13.50 12.70
C GLU A 332 12.53 13.14 12.54
N ILE A 333 12.22 12.23 11.61
CA ILE A 333 10.83 11.77 11.42
C ILE A 333 10.24 11.15 12.69
N SER A 334 11.09 10.57 13.55
CA SER A 334 10.75 10.06 14.89
C SER A 334 9.98 11.08 15.73
N THR A 335 10.36 12.35 15.63
CA THR A 335 9.80 13.45 16.41
C THR A 335 8.50 14.02 15.83
N ALA A 336 8.19 13.71 14.57
CA ALA A 336 7.02 14.24 13.88
C ALA A 336 5.81 13.30 13.94
N VAL A 337 6.03 11.99 14.09
CA VAL A 337 4.97 10.98 14.10
C VAL A 337 5.00 10.13 15.37
N THR A 338 5.15 10.76 16.53
CA THR A 338 5.39 10.06 17.82
C THR A 338 4.28 9.09 18.23
N THR A 339 3.03 9.45 17.95
CA THR A 339 1.82 8.67 18.26
C THR A 339 1.04 8.25 17.01
N THR A 340 1.34 8.89 15.88
CA THR A 340 0.61 8.76 14.61
C THR A 340 1.34 7.95 13.55
N ALA A 341 2.49 7.39 13.91
CA ALA A 341 3.36 6.61 13.04
C ALA A 341 2.61 5.51 12.26
N ALA A 342 1.88 4.64 12.98
CA ALA A 342 1.08 3.58 12.39
C ALA A 342 -0.08 4.13 11.54
N ASP A 343 -0.82 5.13 12.04
CA ASP A 343 -1.92 5.76 11.28
C ASP A 343 -1.42 6.35 9.94
N CYS A 344 -0.24 6.95 9.93
CA CYS A 344 0.37 7.54 8.73
C CYS A 344 0.86 6.47 7.75
N VAL A 345 1.46 5.39 8.24
CA VAL A 345 1.81 4.22 7.42
C VAL A 345 0.54 3.66 6.80
N ASP A 346 -0.48 3.39 7.59
CA ASP A 346 -1.74 2.79 7.17
C ASP A 346 -2.49 3.62 6.12
N ALA A 347 -2.49 4.94 6.29
CA ALA A 347 -3.13 5.84 5.35
C ALA A 347 -2.30 6.10 4.08
N CYS A 348 -1.00 5.79 4.07
CA CYS A 348 -0.16 6.05 2.90
C CYS A 348 -0.60 5.17 1.72
N PRO A 349 -1.08 5.74 0.59
CA PRO A 349 -1.61 5.00 -0.56
C PRO A 349 -0.50 4.37 -1.42
N THR A 350 0.76 4.68 -1.11
CA THR A 350 1.96 4.10 -1.68
C THR A 350 2.84 3.54 -0.55
N ALA A 351 4.06 3.11 -0.86
CA ALA A 351 5.06 2.74 0.15
C ALA A 351 5.97 3.91 0.56
N ALA A 352 5.56 5.17 0.39
CA ALA A 352 6.36 6.29 0.90
C ALA A 352 6.55 6.19 2.40
N LEU A 353 5.48 5.88 3.14
CA LEU A 353 5.55 5.45 4.53
C LEU A 353 5.15 3.98 4.60
N SER A 354 6.04 3.16 5.16
CA SER A 354 5.86 1.72 5.33
C SER A 354 6.55 1.24 6.59
N TYR A 355 6.19 0.06 7.07
CA TYR A 355 6.96 -0.59 8.13
C TYR A 355 8.32 -1.05 7.60
N PHE A 356 9.36 -0.90 8.42
CA PHE A 356 10.71 -1.39 8.17
C PHE A 356 10.70 -2.92 8.04
N ASP A 357 9.92 -3.59 8.89
CA ASP A 357 9.70 -5.03 8.79
C ASP A 357 8.49 -5.32 7.90
N HIS A 358 8.72 -6.12 6.85
CA HIS A 358 7.66 -6.60 5.97
C HIS A 358 6.66 -7.50 6.69
N HIS A 359 7.03 -8.18 7.79
CA HIS A 359 6.10 -8.97 8.59
C HIS A 359 5.06 -8.08 9.28
N ALA A 360 5.46 -6.95 9.85
CA ALA A 360 4.52 -5.97 10.40
C ALA A 360 3.53 -5.51 9.32
N GLU A 361 4.01 -5.27 8.10
CA GLU A 361 3.17 -4.92 6.96
C GLU A 361 2.26 -6.09 6.50
N ARG A 362 2.77 -7.33 6.40
CA ARG A 362 1.95 -8.52 6.06
C ARG A 362 0.86 -8.75 7.08
N LYS A 363 1.17 -8.71 8.38
CA LYS A 363 0.20 -8.87 9.46
C LYS A 363 -0.85 -7.77 9.45
N ALA A 364 -0.45 -6.52 9.20
CA ALA A 364 -1.38 -5.41 8.99
C ALA A 364 -2.30 -5.68 7.77
N ASN A 365 -1.73 -6.18 6.67
CA ASN A 365 -2.47 -6.49 5.44
C ASN A 365 -3.40 -7.70 5.57
N GLU A 366 -3.02 -8.76 6.29
CA GLU A 366 -3.89 -9.90 6.60
C GLU A 366 -5.07 -9.48 7.47
N LEU A 367 -4.83 -8.66 8.51
CA LEU A 367 -5.88 -8.12 9.36
C LEU A 367 -6.87 -7.29 8.52
N ARG A 368 -6.35 -6.46 7.60
CA ARG A 368 -7.16 -5.70 6.62
C ARG A 368 -7.92 -6.62 5.66
N GLY A 369 -7.28 -7.67 5.15
CA GLY A 369 -7.88 -8.65 4.24
C GLY A 369 -9.04 -9.44 4.88
N ARG A 370 -8.90 -9.81 6.15
CA ARG A 370 -9.97 -10.45 6.95
C ARG A 370 -11.16 -9.52 7.16
N ILE A 371 -10.90 -8.23 7.43
CA ILE A 371 -11.95 -7.20 7.51
C ILE A 371 -12.64 -6.99 6.15
N ALA A 372 -11.87 -6.97 5.05
CA ALA A 372 -12.41 -6.85 3.70
C ALA A 372 -13.25 -8.07 3.25
N GLN A 373 -12.94 -9.28 3.73
CA GLN A 373 -13.75 -10.48 3.50
C GLN A 373 -15.10 -10.43 4.24
N MET A 374 -15.15 -9.83 5.43
CA MET A 374 -16.42 -9.62 6.16
C MET A 374 -17.37 -8.65 5.44
N GLY A 375 -16.83 -7.71 4.64
CA GLY A 375 -17.61 -6.80 3.79
C GLY A 375 -18.11 -7.38 2.46
N ARG A 376 -17.69 -8.60 2.08
CA ARG A 376 -18.04 -9.27 0.81
C ARG A 376 -19.33 -10.11 0.86
N GLY A 377 -20.15 -9.94 1.90
CA GLY A 377 -21.42 -10.67 2.09
C GLY A 377 -22.62 -10.15 1.29
N VAL A 378 -22.46 -9.21 0.36
CA VAL A 378 -23.59 -8.67 -0.43
C VAL A 378 -23.26 -8.71 -1.92
N ALA A 379 -24.02 -9.51 -2.66
CA ALA A 379 -23.73 -9.97 -4.01
C ALA A 379 -23.84 -8.88 -5.10
N GLY A 380 -23.00 -9.02 -6.14
CA GLY A 380 -23.35 -8.67 -7.51
C GLY A 380 -23.14 -7.23 -7.97
N ALA A 381 -21.90 -6.74 -7.99
CA ALA A 381 -21.47 -5.65 -8.88
C ALA A 381 -19.96 -5.74 -9.10
N VAL A 382 -19.50 -5.41 -10.31
CA VAL A 382 -18.11 -5.43 -10.78
C VAL A 382 -17.13 -5.03 -9.67
N ALA A 383 -16.30 -5.99 -9.26
CA ALA A 383 -15.34 -5.82 -8.19
C ALA A 383 -14.22 -4.86 -8.62
N VAL A 384 -14.31 -3.62 -8.16
CA VAL A 384 -13.15 -2.74 -7.99
C VAL A 384 -12.68 -2.93 -6.55
N PRO A 385 -11.38 -3.19 -6.28
CA PRO A 385 -10.91 -3.37 -4.91
C PRO A 385 -11.19 -2.09 -4.12
N VAL A 386 -12.04 -2.23 -3.10
CA VAL A 386 -12.46 -1.12 -2.25
C VAL A 386 -11.34 -0.86 -1.25
N SER A 387 -10.55 0.19 -1.47
CA SER A 387 -9.58 0.68 -0.48
C SER A 387 -10.35 1.38 0.65
N TRP A 388 -10.73 0.63 1.70
CA TRP A 388 -11.26 1.21 2.93
C TRP A 388 -10.10 1.60 3.86
N GLY A 389 -9.83 2.90 3.96
CA GLY A 389 -9.20 3.50 5.13
C GLY A 389 -10.31 3.90 6.10
N SER A 390 -10.70 3.00 7.01
CA SER A 390 -11.61 3.32 8.12
C SER A 390 -11.66 2.22 9.18
N THR A 391 -10.59 2.06 9.96
CA THR A 391 -10.67 1.44 11.30
C THR A 391 -9.53 1.97 12.19
N ALA A 392 -9.56 3.27 12.52
CA ALA A 392 -8.74 3.82 13.61
C ALA A 392 -9.27 5.16 14.21
N LEU A 393 -10.38 5.72 13.72
CA LEU A 393 -10.86 7.06 14.15
C LEU A 393 -12.33 7.10 14.60
N GLN A 394 -12.81 6.05 15.26
CA GLN A 394 -14.04 6.11 16.06
C GLN A 394 -13.74 5.80 17.53
N ALA A 395 -13.11 6.77 18.20
CA ALA A 395 -13.15 6.89 19.65
C ALA A 395 -12.97 8.37 20.04
N VAL A 396 -13.92 9.21 19.65
CA VAL A 396 -14.17 10.47 20.35
C VAL A 396 -15.65 10.48 20.69
N ALA A 397 -15.94 10.22 21.97
CA ALA A 397 -17.27 10.27 22.52
C ALA A 397 -17.88 11.66 22.33
N VAL A 398 -18.91 11.75 21.50
CA VAL A 398 -19.85 12.88 21.52
C VAL A 398 -21.03 12.43 22.38
N GLN A 399 -21.02 12.80 23.66
CA GLN A 399 -22.21 12.70 24.50
C GLN A 399 -23.33 13.57 23.90
N PRO A 400 -24.56 13.04 23.72
CA PRO A 400 -25.69 13.88 23.33
C PRO A 400 -26.10 14.78 24.50
N LEU A 401 -25.98 16.09 24.30
CA LEU A 401 -26.73 17.09 25.06
C LEU A 401 -28.23 16.85 24.83
N LEU A 402 -28.93 16.33 25.84
CA LEU A 402 -30.39 16.27 25.84
C LEU A 402 -30.96 17.67 26.12
N PRO A 403 -31.94 18.15 25.33
CA PRO A 403 -32.63 19.40 25.61
C PRO A 403 -33.83 19.18 26.54
N GLY A 404 -34.08 20.16 27.41
CA GLY A 404 -35.44 20.53 27.82
C GLY A 404 -35.92 19.97 29.16
N ALA A 405 -35.72 20.76 30.20
CA ALA A 405 -36.48 20.67 31.45
C ALA A 405 -37.98 20.91 31.21
N LYS A 406 -38.82 20.02 31.73
CA LYS A 406 -40.17 20.36 32.22
C LYS A 406 -40.38 19.72 33.59
N LYS A 407 -40.34 20.54 34.65
CA LYS A 407 -41.00 20.25 35.92
C LYS A 407 -42.50 20.48 35.74
N ALA A 408 -43.33 19.53 36.15
CA ALA A 408 -44.47 19.75 37.05
C ALA A 408 -45.35 18.49 37.12
N GLY A 409 -45.64 18.08 38.35
CA GLY A 409 -46.99 17.64 38.73
C GLY A 409 -47.26 16.14 38.75
N GLY A 410 -47.60 15.64 39.94
CA GLY A 410 -48.77 14.76 40.06
C GLY A 410 -48.54 13.35 40.58
N CYS A 411 -48.62 13.22 41.90
CA CYS A 411 -49.42 12.25 42.65
C CYS A 411 -49.15 10.73 42.50
N GLY A 412 -48.95 10.08 43.65
CA GLY A 412 -49.78 8.92 43.98
C GLY A 412 -49.07 7.62 44.33
N ASN A 413 -49.01 7.37 45.64
CA ASN A 413 -49.07 6.07 46.32
C ASN A 413 -47.89 5.09 46.26
N GLY A 414 -47.38 4.76 47.46
CA GLY A 414 -47.22 3.36 47.85
C GLY A 414 -46.00 3.01 48.71
N GLY A 415 -46.18 3.07 50.05
CA GLY A 415 -45.41 2.32 51.06
C GLY A 415 -43.96 2.79 51.32
N GLY A 416 -43.51 3.16 52.51
CA GLY A 416 -43.94 2.75 53.86
C GLY A 416 -42.92 1.80 54.47
N CYS A 417 -41.86 2.35 55.09
CA CYS A 417 -40.97 1.79 56.14
C CYS A 417 -39.69 2.66 56.15
N GLY A 418 -39.12 3.14 57.25
CA GLY A 418 -39.37 3.01 58.67
C GLY A 418 -38.14 3.57 59.41
N CYS A 419 -38.38 4.61 60.22
CA CYS A 419 -37.67 5.09 61.42
C CYS A 419 -36.16 4.81 61.63
N GLY A 420 -35.39 5.90 61.71
CA GLY A 420 -34.83 6.40 62.98
C GLY A 420 -33.47 5.87 63.45
N LYS A 421 -32.41 6.63 63.17
CA LYS A 421 -31.56 7.33 64.14
C LYS A 421 -30.62 8.29 63.43
#